data_AF-A0A177A1R6-F1
#
_entry.id   AF-A0A177A1R6-F1
#
_cell.length_a   1.000
_cell.length_b   1.000
_cell.length_c   1.000
_cell.angle_alpha   90.00
_cell.angle_beta   90.00
_cell.angle_gamma   90.00
#
_symmetry.space_group_name_H-M   'P 1'
#
loop_
_entity.id
_entity.type
_entity.pdbx_description
1 polymer ?
#
loop_
_entity_poly.entity_id
_entity_poly.type
_entity_poly.pdbx_seq_one_letter_code
_entity_poly.pdbx_strand_id
1 'polypeptide(L)'
;MHPSLSCPLRLIWIGHGFTHYQFWLLERGNCAMACGSNEKIDLQSWVTGYWSDGSVKWTGHAIAAPENILDEYTVTASKSAASIESSTNSKTKFVVTDTAKKITLDTGKLKVSFPKTGNNIIDTIQTASGKIIGQDGRLGLQSQLGVDFNSDNRRSQSIRNLDFASNIEEVTVEKHNTVRALVTVRDRHQVTSGGPHDD
;
A
#
# COMPACT_ATOMS: atom_id res chain seq x y z
N MET A 1 -16.59 32.38 17.26
CA MET A 1 -15.12 32.20 17.27
C MET A 1 -14.84 30.82 17.84
N HIS A 2 -14.52 29.84 16.99
CA HIS A 2 -14.12 28.50 17.44
C HIS A 2 -12.58 28.43 17.49
N PRO A 3 -11.97 27.88 18.56
CA PRO A 3 -10.51 27.83 18.66
C PRO A 3 -9.96 26.73 17.76
N SER A 4 -9.03 27.07 16.87
CA SER A 4 -8.21 26.10 16.15
C SER A 4 -7.10 25.62 17.10
N LEU A 5 -7.13 24.36 17.49
CA LEU A 5 -6.04 23.75 18.25
C LEU A 5 -5.16 22.96 17.27
N SER A 6 -3.94 23.45 17.06
CA SER A 6 -2.87 22.80 16.31
C SER A 6 -2.04 21.96 17.29
N CYS A 7 -1.84 20.67 17.00
CA CYS A 7 -0.94 19.80 17.77
C CYS A 7 0.29 19.47 16.90
N PRO A 8 1.51 19.86 17.31
CA PRO A 8 2.74 19.55 16.57
C PRO A 8 3.26 18.15 16.93
N LEU A 9 3.70 17.34 15.95
CA LEU A 9 4.36 16.04 16.17
C LEU A 9 5.41 15.74 15.09
N ARG A 10 6.50 15.08 15.52
CA ARG A 10 7.79 14.85 14.81
C ARG A 10 7.86 13.44 14.17
N LEU A 11 8.62 13.30 13.07
CA LEU A 11 8.41 12.35 11.95
C LEU A 11 9.49 11.24 11.78
N ILE A 12 9.09 9.97 11.52
CA ILE A 12 9.80 8.95 10.67
C ILE A 12 8.76 7.95 10.10
N TRP A 13 8.30 8.13 8.85
CA TRP A 13 7.41 7.25 8.03
C TRP A 13 6.09 6.76 8.69
N ILE A 14 5.24 6.07 7.92
CA ILE A 14 4.04 5.28 8.31
C ILE A 14 2.69 5.97 8.05
N GLY A 15 1.70 5.19 7.56
CA GLY A 15 0.29 5.58 7.62
C GLY A 15 -0.13 5.76 9.07
N HIS A 16 -0.33 7.01 9.49
CA HIS A 16 -0.68 7.32 10.87
C HIS A 16 -2.17 7.01 11.14
N GLY A 17 -2.44 6.42 12.30
CA GLY A 17 -3.75 6.50 12.96
C GLY A 17 -3.74 7.68 13.93
N PHE A 18 -4.68 8.61 13.80
CA PHE A 18 -4.82 9.75 14.72
C PHE A 18 -5.80 9.45 15.85
N THR A 19 -5.34 9.53 17.11
CA THR A 19 -6.20 9.42 18.28
C THR A 19 -6.87 10.77 18.51
N HIS A 20 -8.13 10.90 18.13
CA HIS A 20 -8.89 12.11 18.49
C HIS A 20 -9.34 12.01 19.96
N TYR A 21 -8.87 12.94 20.79
CA TYR A 21 -9.54 13.25 22.06
C TYR A 21 -10.92 13.85 21.74
N GLN A 22 -11.95 13.22 22.30
CA GLN A 22 -13.39 13.48 22.21
C GLN A 22 -13.82 14.74 21.41
N PHE A 23 -13.84 14.61 20.08
CA PHE A 23 -14.44 15.60 19.18
C PHE A 23 -15.39 14.88 18.21
N TRP A 24 -16.63 15.36 18.14
CA TRP A 24 -17.72 14.74 17.38
C TRP A 24 -17.59 14.99 15.87
N LEU A 25 -16.99 14.06 15.13
CA LEU A 25 -17.25 13.93 13.69
C LEU A 25 -18.46 13.00 13.52
N LEU A 26 -19.64 13.61 13.61
CA LEU A 26 -20.94 12.93 13.58
C LEU A 26 -21.25 12.29 12.21
N GLU A 27 -20.66 12.76 11.12
CA GLU A 27 -20.85 12.21 9.77
C GLU A 27 -19.60 12.47 8.90
N ARG A 28 -19.55 11.85 7.71
CA ARG A 28 -18.46 11.92 6.70
C ARG A 28 -17.95 13.36 6.51
N GLY A 29 -16.94 13.75 7.28
CA GLY A 29 -16.30 15.06 7.21
C GLY A 29 -15.09 15.05 6.29
N ASN A 30 -14.73 16.22 5.77
CA ASN A 30 -13.55 16.37 4.92
C ASN A 30 -12.35 16.80 5.76
N CYS A 31 -11.20 16.19 5.49
CA CYS A 31 -9.92 16.55 6.09
C CYS A 31 -9.06 17.30 5.07
N ALA A 32 -8.35 18.32 5.54
CA ALA A 32 -7.33 19.02 4.76
C ALA A 32 -6.02 19.07 5.55
N MET A 33 -4.88 19.10 4.85
CA MET A 33 -3.57 19.28 5.46
C MET A 33 -2.98 20.63 5.07
N ALA A 34 -2.32 21.27 6.03
CA ALA A 34 -1.51 22.46 5.79
C ALA A 34 -0.16 22.35 6.51
N CYS A 35 0.84 23.06 5.99
CA CYS A 35 2.07 23.38 6.71
C CYS A 35 2.12 24.90 6.97
N GLY A 36 2.91 25.33 7.96
CA GLY A 36 2.98 26.67 8.60
C GLY A 36 3.06 27.94 7.73
N SER A 37 2.82 27.86 6.42
CA SER A 37 2.65 28.95 5.46
C SER A 37 1.26 29.03 4.82
N ASN A 38 0.24 28.34 5.35
CA ASN A 38 -1.12 28.26 4.76
C ASN A 38 -1.17 27.51 3.41
N GLU A 39 -0.10 26.78 3.06
CA GLU A 39 -0.05 25.97 1.85
C GLU A 39 -0.90 24.71 2.03
N LYS A 40 -1.87 24.51 1.13
CA LYS A 40 -2.71 23.31 1.10
C LYS A 40 -1.94 22.17 0.44
N ILE A 41 -1.73 21.10 1.17
CA ILE A 41 -1.11 19.87 0.67
C ILE A 41 -2.21 18.89 0.28
N ASP A 42 -2.06 18.24 -0.87
CA ASP A 42 -2.97 17.17 -1.30
C ASP A 42 -2.94 16.03 -0.29
N LEU A 43 -4.05 15.88 0.42
CA LEU A 43 -4.25 14.92 1.51
C LEU A 43 -5.31 13.89 1.10
N GLN A 44 -4.92 12.63 1.05
CA GLN A 44 -5.88 11.52 1.01
C GLN A 44 -6.19 11.07 2.44
N SER A 45 -7.47 10.87 2.74
CA SER A 45 -7.94 10.47 4.07
C SER A 45 -8.99 9.37 3.97
N TRP A 46 -8.97 8.42 4.91
CA TRP A 46 -9.98 7.35 5.04
C TRP A 46 -10.23 7.03 6.50
N VAL A 47 -11.38 6.42 6.81
CA VAL A 47 -11.72 5.99 8.17
C VAL A 47 -11.19 4.57 8.41
N THR A 48 -10.51 4.36 9.54
CA THR A 48 -10.01 3.05 9.97
C THR A 48 -10.73 2.52 11.22
N GLY A 49 -11.53 3.36 11.88
CA GLY A 49 -12.35 2.92 12.99
C GLY A 49 -13.41 3.93 13.40
N TYR A 50 -14.49 3.41 13.98
CA TYR A 50 -15.61 4.18 14.51
C TYR A 50 -15.74 3.95 16.02
N TRP A 51 -16.32 4.93 16.72
CA TRP A 51 -16.83 4.76 18.07
C TRP A 51 -18.16 3.99 18.05
N SER A 52 -18.65 3.57 19.22
CA SER A 52 -19.91 2.84 19.36
C SER A 52 -21.13 3.64 18.91
N ASP A 53 -21.04 4.98 18.93
CA ASP A 53 -22.08 5.90 18.46
C ASP A 53 -22.02 6.16 16.94
N GLY A 54 -21.12 5.48 16.22
CA GLY A 54 -20.93 5.64 14.77
C GLY A 54 -20.05 6.84 14.37
N SER A 55 -19.60 7.67 15.32
CA SER A 55 -18.68 8.77 15.01
C SER A 55 -17.29 8.26 14.65
N VAL A 56 -16.55 9.03 13.84
CA VAL A 56 -15.20 8.65 13.42
C VAL A 56 -14.26 8.63 14.62
N LYS A 57 -13.59 7.49 14.84
CA LYS A 57 -12.60 7.32 15.92
C LYS A 57 -11.18 7.44 15.41
N TRP A 58 -10.88 6.76 14.32
CA TRP A 58 -9.56 6.70 13.72
C TRP A 58 -9.64 6.97 12.23
N THR A 59 -8.71 7.78 11.74
CA THR A 59 -8.49 8.04 10.32
C THR A 59 -7.07 7.67 9.92
N GLY A 60 -6.93 7.16 8.71
CA GLY A 60 -5.66 7.03 8.01
C GLY A 60 -5.48 8.18 7.02
N HIS A 61 -4.24 8.64 6.85
CA HIS A 61 -3.91 9.73 5.95
C HIS A 61 -2.68 9.41 5.11
N ALA A 62 -2.64 9.94 3.89
CA ALA A 62 -1.48 9.86 3.01
C ALA A 62 -1.26 11.19 2.29
N ILE A 63 0.02 11.49 2.04
CA ILE A 63 0.49 12.57 1.17
C ILE A 63 1.43 11.99 0.13
N ALA A 64 1.55 12.65 -1.02
CA ALA A 64 2.59 12.31 -2.00
C ALA A 64 3.98 12.55 -1.38
N ALA A 65 5.00 11.84 -1.87
CA ALA A 65 6.37 12.03 -1.41
C ALA A 65 6.81 13.48 -1.68
N PRO A 66 7.01 14.32 -0.66
CA PRO A 66 7.33 15.73 -0.86
C PRO A 66 8.80 15.89 -1.27
N GLU A 67 9.11 16.93 -2.03
CA GLU A 67 10.50 17.27 -2.34
C GLU A 67 11.24 17.79 -1.10
N ASN A 68 10.50 18.48 -0.22
CA ASN A 68 11.00 19.03 1.03
C ASN A 68 10.23 18.42 2.20
N ILE A 69 10.93 17.79 3.13
CA ILE A 69 10.33 17.30 4.37
C ILE A 69 10.24 18.47 5.34
N LEU A 70 9.03 18.74 5.82
CA LEU A 70 8.75 19.82 6.77
C LEU A 70 8.82 19.29 8.21
N ASP A 71 9.10 20.18 9.15
CA ASP A 71 9.20 19.83 10.58
C ASP A 71 7.83 19.45 11.18
N GLU A 72 6.75 19.98 10.62
CA GLU A 72 5.38 19.79 11.10
C GLU A 72 4.38 19.72 9.93
N TYR A 73 3.36 18.88 10.11
CA TYR A 73 2.18 18.82 9.25
C TYR A 73 0.94 18.91 10.12
N THR A 74 0.05 19.86 9.81
CA THR A 74 -1.19 20.06 10.57
C THR A 74 -2.38 19.52 9.77
N VAL A 75 -3.12 18.56 10.34
CA VAL A 75 -4.38 18.07 9.78
C VAL A 75 -5.54 18.82 10.41
N THR A 76 -6.35 19.48 9.58
CA THR A 76 -7.57 20.16 10.00
C THR A 76 -8.79 19.42 9.50
N ALA A 77 -9.62 18.92 10.43
CA ALA A 77 -10.91 18.35 10.11
C ALA A 77 -11.97 19.46 10.00
N SER A 78 -12.83 19.39 8.99
CA SER A 78 -13.93 20.34 8.81
C SER A 78 -15.25 19.62 8.56
N LYS A 79 -16.32 20.12 9.19
CA LYS A 79 -17.69 19.65 8.97
C LYS A 79 -18.28 20.40 7.77
N SER A 80 -17.86 20.04 6.56
CA SER A 80 -18.39 20.62 5.33
C SER A 80 -19.11 19.56 4.51
N ALA A 81 -20.34 19.86 4.07
CA ALA A 81 -21.13 19.02 3.17
C ALA A 81 -20.63 19.08 1.71
N ALA A 82 -19.76 20.03 1.39
CA ALA A 82 -19.17 20.13 0.06
C ALA A 82 -17.98 19.17 -0.03
N SER A 83 -18.12 18.13 -0.85
CA SER A 83 -17.02 17.28 -1.29
C SER A 83 -15.89 18.19 -1.77
N ILE A 84 -14.79 18.26 -1.02
CA ILE A 84 -13.56 18.78 -1.57
C ILE A 84 -13.11 17.68 -2.52
N GLU A 85 -13.58 17.76 -3.77
CA GLU A 85 -12.84 17.21 -4.88
C GLU A 85 -11.41 17.68 -4.67
N SER A 86 -10.54 16.71 -4.40
CA SER A 86 -9.12 16.85 -4.13
C SER A 86 -8.61 18.00 -4.98
N SER A 87 -8.18 19.10 -4.35
CA SER A 87 -7.77 20.30 -5.06
C SER A 87 -6.61 19.93 -5.95
N THR A 88 -6.86 19.61 -7.22
CA THR A 88 -5.87 19.12 -8.17
C THR A 88 -4.88 20.23 -8.46
N ASN A 89 -3.90 20.40 -7.59
CA ASN A 89 -2.70 21.19 -7.86
C ASN A 89 -1.43 20.33 -7.68
N SER A 90 -1.58 19.01 -7.54
CA SER A 90 -0.45 18.10 -7.66
C SER A 90 0.11 18.14 -9.09
N LYS A 91 1.30 18.72 -9.21
CA LYS A 91 2.20 18.56 -10.38
C LYS A 91 2.63 17.10 -10.60
N THR A 92 2.33 16.19 -9.67
CA THR A 92 2.68 14.78 -9.72
C THR A 92 1.53 13.97 -10.30
N LYS A 93 1.71 13.45 -11.52
CA LYS A 93 0.76 12.54 -12.17
C LYS A 93 0.86 11.16 -11.53
N PHE A 94 0.11 10.94 -10.46
CA PHE A 94 -0.15 9.59 -9.95
C PHE A 94 -1.27 8.97 -10.80
N VAL A 95 -0.99 7.88 -11.51
CA VAL A 95 -1.94 7.23 -12.43
C VAL A 95 -2.01 5.75 -12.14
N VAL A 96 -3.24 5.24 -12.02
CA VAL A 96 -3.53 3.81 -11.93
C VAL A 96 -4.27 3.40 -13.19
N THR A 97 -3.73 2.43 -13.92
CA THR A 97 -4.41 1.81 -15.06
C THR A 97 -4.76 0.38 -14.70
N ASP A 98 -6.05 0.09 -14.57
CA ASP A 98 -6.55 -1.26 -14.34
C ASP A 98 -7.15 -1.83 -15.63
N THR A 99 -6.62 -2.95 -16.08
CA THR A 99 -7.08 -3.67 -17.27
C THR A 99 -7.49 -5.10 -16.90
N ALA A 100 -8.11 -5.81 -17.84
CA ALA A 100 -8.41 -7.23 -17.65
C ALA A 100 -7.15 -8.09 -17.41
N LYS A 101 -5.98 -7.66 -17.89
CA LYS A 101 -4.73 -8.46 -17.84
C LYS A 101 -3.80 -8.08 -16.71
N LYS A 102 -3.76 -6.80 -16.33
CA LYS A 102 -2.82 -6.27 -15.34
C LYS A 102 -3.25 -4.94 -14.75
N ILE A 103 -2.70 -4.63 -13.59
CA ILE A 103 -2.73 -3.31 -12.97
C ILE A 103 -1.37 -2.64 -13.20
N THR A 104 -1.36 -1.38 -13.62
CA THR A 104 -0.14 -0.58 -13.77
C THR A 104 -0.23 0.65 -12.89
N LEU A 105 0.76 0.86 -12.04
CA LEU A 105 0.93 2.06 -11.23
C LEU A 105 2.00 2.94 -11.85
N ASP A 106 1.71 4.20 -12.09
CA ASP A 106 2.67 5.22 -12.52
C ASP A 106 2.70 6.35 -11.49
N THR A 107 3.84 6.50 -10.83
CA THR A 107 4.07 7.55 -9.82
C THR A 107 4.70 8.81 -10.40
N GLY A 108 4.93 8.85 -11.72
CA GLY A 108 5.74 9.85 -12.41
C GLY A 108 7.25 9.62 -12.30
N LYS A 109 7.71 8.88 -11.27
CA LYS A 109 9.13 8.48 -11.10
C LYS A 109 9.37 7.03 -11.50
N LEU A 110 8.43 6.15 -11.14
CA LEU A 110 8.43 4.73 -11.42
C LEU A 110 7.08 4.29 -11.96
N LYS A 111 7.14 3.36 -12.91
CA LYS A 111 6.01 2.60 -13.43
C LYS A 111 6.20 1.13 -13.09
N VAL A 112 5.19 0.53 -12.46
CA VAL A 112 5.23 -0.88 -12.01
C VAL A 112 4.00 -1.61 -12.55
N SER A 113 4.20 -2.80 -13.13
CA SER A 113 3.11 -3.65 -13.61
C SER A 113 2.91 -4.90 -12.75
N PHE A 114 1.64 -5.18 -12.44
CA PHE A 114 1.18 -6.34 -11.68
C PHE A 114 0.23 -7.15 -12.57
N PRO A 115 0.65 -8.29 -13.14
CA PRO A 115 -0.22 -9.13 -13.95
C PRO A 115 -1.31 -9.76 -13.08
N LYS A 116 -2.50 -10.02 -13.63
CA LYS A 116 -3.62 -10.62 -12.90
C LYS A 116 -3.60 -12.14 -12.86
N THR A 117 -2.66 -12.77 -13.56
CA THR A 117 -2.54 -14.23 -13.71
C THR A 117 -1.07 -14.63 -13.90
N GLY A 118 -0.74 -15.89 -13.65
CA GLY A 118 0.61 -16.43 -13.85
C GLY A 118 1.45 -16.37 -12.58
N ASN A 119 2.77 -16.52 -12.73
CA ASN A 119 3.66 -16.75 -11.59
C ASN A 119 4.48 -15.54 -11.16
N ASN A 120 4.43 -14.43 -11.90
CA ASN A 120 5.19 -13.21 -11.60
C ASN A 120 4.28 -12.20 -10.90
N ILE A 121 4.53 -11.86 -9.64
CA ILE A 121 3.80 -10.83 -8.89
C ILE A 121 4.06 -9.44 -9.47
N ILE A 122 5.31 -9.18 -9.88
CA ILE A 122 5.71 -7.95 -10.57
C ILE A 122 6.25 -8.34 -11.93
N ASP A 123 5.61 -7.84 -12.98
CA ASP A 123 6.02 -8.09 -14.36
C ASP A 123 7.19 -7.16 -14.73
N THR A 124 7.05 -5.85 -14.51
CA THR A 124 8.12 -4.87 -14.77
C THR A 124 8.18 -3.76 -13.72
N ILE A 125 9.38 -3.23 -13.49
CA ILE A 125 9.67 -1.97 -12.81
C ILE A 125 10.46 -1.10 -13.79
N GLN A 126 9.91 0.07 -14.10
CA GLN A 126 10.42 0.96 -15.13
C GLN A 126 10.59 2.38 -14.57
N THR A 127 11.70 3.04 -14.90
CA THR A 127 11.93 4.45 -14.56
C THR A 127 11.12 5.39 -15.45
N ALA A 128 10.97 6.65 -15.01
CA ALA A 128 10.36 7.71 -15.82
C ALA A 128 10.98 7.87 -17.22
N SER A 129 12.29 7.61 -17.35
CA SER A 129 13.02 7.68 -18.63
C SER A 129 12.74 6.52 -19.59
N GLY A 130 11.98 5.50 -19.17
CA GLY A 130 11.70 4.33 -20.01
C GLY A 130 12.51 3.07 -19.69
N LYS A 131 13.54 3.17 -18.85
CA LYS A 131 14.45 2.06 -18.58
C LYS A 131 13.81 1.03 -17.65
N ILE A 132 13.75 -0.23 -18.09
CA ILE A 132 13.39 -1.36 -17.21
C ILE A 132 14.57 -1.62 -16.28
N ILE A 133 14.30 -1.61 -14.97
CA ILE A 133 15.28 -1.81 -13.90
C ILE A 133 14.96 -3.06 -13.05
N GLY A 134 13.82 -3.69 -13.28
CA GLY A 134 13.45 -4.98 -12.68
C GLY A 134 12.35 -5.64 -13.51
N GLN A 135 12.36 -6.95 -13.57
CA GLN A 135 11.40 -7.76 -14.30
C GLN A 135 11.23 -9.14 -13.63
N ASP A 136 10.12 -9.81 -13.91
CA ASP A 136 9.84 -11.19 -13.47
C ASP A 136 9.96 -11.42 -11.96
N GLY A 137 9.51 -10.44 -11.16
CA GLY A 137 9.46 -10.55 -9.71
C GLY A 137 8.44 -11.59 -9.29
N ARG A 138 8.89 -12.63 -8.57
CA ARG A 138 8.07 -13.77 -8.13
C ARG A 138 8.38 -14.16 -6.70
N LEU A 139 7.43 -14.82 -6.05
CA LEU A 139 7.67 -15.47 -4.76
C LEU A 139 8.17 -16.89 -5.03
N GLY A 140 9.28 -17.24 -4.38
CA GLY A 140 9.82 -18.60 -4.38
C GLY A 140 9.73 -19.18 -2.98
N LEU A 141 9.39 -20.46 -2.90
CA LEU A 141 9.36 -21.23 -1.66
C LEU A 141 10.07 -22.55 -1.90
N GLN A 142 10.84 -22.99 -0.90
CA GLN A 142 11.41 -24.33 -0.86
C GLN A 142 10.95 -25.01 0.43
N SER A 143 10.54 -26.27 0.33
CA SER A 143 10.23 -27.11 1.48
C SER A 143 10.94 -28.45 1.37
N GLN A 144 11.01 -29.18 2.49
CA GLN A 144 11.61 -30.51 2.53
C GLN A 144 10.68 -31.49 3.23
N LEU A 145 10.58 -32.69 2.69
CA LEU A 145 9.81 -33.79 3.27
C LEU A 145 10.73 -34.64 4.15
N GLY A 146 10.81 -34.26 5.42
CA GLY A 146 11.62 -34.93 6.44
C GLY A 146 12.80 -34.08 6.91
N VAL A 147 13.34 -34.44 8.06
CA VAL A 147 14.54 -33.85 8.67
C VAL A 147 15.43 -34.98 9.18
N ASP A 148 16.74 -34.88 8.96
CA ASP A 148 17.67 -35.84 9.54
C ASP A 148 17.83 -35.59 11.04
N PHE A 149 17.55 -36.59 11.86
CA PHE A 149 17.69 -36.51 13.31
C PHE A 149 19.13 -36.65 13.80
N ASN A 150 20.07 -37.03 12.93
CA ASN A 150 21.47 -37.22 13.30
C ASN A 150 22.40 -36.80 12.16
N SER A 151 23.37 -35.91 12.44
CA SER A 151 24.25 -35.33 11.41
C SER A 151 25.13 -36.35 10.69
N ASP A 152 25.40 -37.49 11.33
CA ASP A 152 26.18 -38.59 10.76
C ASP A 152 25.39 -39.44 9.74
N ASN A 153 24.05 -39.36 9.77
CA ASN A 153 23.16 -40.17 8.94
C ASN A 153 22.67 -39.45 7.67
N ARG A 154 23.19 -38.25 7.38
CA ARG A 154 22.90 -37.43 6.17
C ARG A 154 23.15 -38.14 4.83
N ARG A 155 23.77 -39.32 4.84
CA ARG A 155 24.04 -40.13 3.65
C ARG A 155 23.00 -41.23 3.41
N SER A 156 22.08 -41.49 4.35
CA SER A 156 21.21 -42.67 4.31
C SER A 156 19.74 -42.35 4.00
N GLN A 157 19.25 -41.14 4.29
CA GLN A 157 17.89 -40.72 3.94
C GLN A 157 17.93 -39.65 2.84
N SER A 158 17.32 -39.93 1.69
CA SER A 158 17.14 -38.92 0.65
C SER A 158 16.08 -37.92 1.10
N ILE A 159 16.48 -36.80 1.69
CA ILE A 159 15.57 -35.68 1.94
C ILE A 159 15.09 -35.16 0.59
N ARG A 160 13.79 -35.28 0.35
CA ARG A 160 13.17 -34.74 -0.87
C ARG A 160 12.87 -33.26 -0.64
N ASN A 161 13.47 -32.42 -1.48
CA ASN A 161 13.16 -31.00 -1.55
C ASN A 161 12.06 -30.75 -2.59
N LEU A 162 11.17 -29.82 -2.28
CA LEU A 162 10.12 -29.34 -3.16
C LEU A 162 10.33 -27.84 -3.40
N ASP A 163 10.34 -27.44 -4.66
CA ASP A 163 10.36 -26.03 -5.05
C ASP A 163 8.95 -25.61 -5.44
N PHE A 164 8.58 -24.39 -5.06
CA PHE A 164 7.31 -23.78 -5.39
C PHE A 164 7.54 -22.35 -5.91
N ALA A 165 6.63 -21.91 -6.77
CA ALA A 165 6.54 -20.53 -7.21
C ALA A 165 5.14 -19.98 -6.95
N SER A 166 5.02 -18.67 -6.80
CA SER A 166 3.72 -17.97 -6.77
C SER A 166 2.86 -18.38 -7.97
N ASN A 167 1.56 -18.54 -7.75
CA ASN A 167 0.53 -18.68 -8.78
C ASN A 167 -0.62 -17.74 -8.41
N ILE A 168 -0.78 -16.66 -9.17
CA ILE A 168 -1.70 -15.56 -8.89
C ILE A 168 -3.15 -16.02 -9.04
N GLU A 169 -3.94 -15.78 -8.00
CA GLU A 169 -5.39 -16.03 -7.99
C GLU A 169 -6.19 -14.75 -8.20
N GLU A 170 -5.76 -13.66 -7.55
CA GLU A 170 -6.50 -12.39 -7.59
C GLU A 170 -5.54 -11.21 -7.43
N VAL A 171 -5.73 -10.16 -8.23
CA VAL A 171 -5.06 -8.87 -8.05
C VAL A 171 -6.09 -7.76 -8.06
N THR A 172 -6.14 -7.01 -6.97
CA THR A 172 -7.03 -5.87 -6.79
C THR A 172 -6.24 -4.60 -6.53
N VAL A 173 -6.86 -3.47 -6.82
CA VAL A 173 -6.36 -2.15 -6.42
C VAL A 173 -7.45 -1.41 -5.65
N GLU A 174 -7.05 -0.70 -4.60
CA GLU A 174 -7.94 0.17 -3.84
C GLU A 174 -8.62 1.22 -4.76
N LYS A 175 -9.82 1.69 -4.40
CA LYS A 175 -10.53 2.75 -5.13
C LYS A 175 -10.09 4.11 -4.60
N HIS A 176 -10.24 5.17 -5.41
CA HIS A 176 -9.90 6.56 -5.02
C HIS A 176 -8.42 6.79 -4.72
N ASN A 177 -7.54 6.39 -5.64
CA ASN A 177 -6.09 6.55 -5.51
C ASN A 177 -5.63 7.92 -6.03
N THR A 178 -5.48 8.91 -5.15
CA THR A 178 -5.03 10.26 -5.56
C THR A 178 -3.54 10.49 -5.28
N VAL A 179 -3.06 10.07 -4.09
CA VAL A 179 -1.64 10.23 -3.70
C VAL A 179 -0.95 8.90 -3.38
N ARG A 180 -1.74 7.84 -3.16
CA ARG A 180 -1.31 6.48 -2.87
C ARG A 180 -2.24 5.49 -3.60
N ALA A 181 -1.70 4.34 -4.00
CA ALA A 181 -2.50 3.15 -4.29
C ALA A 181 -2.03 1.96 -3.45
N LEU A 182 -2.98 1.07 -3.15
CA LEU A 182 -2.71 -0.25 -2.61
C LEU A 182 -3.06 -1.28 -3.69
N VAL A 183 -2.08 -2.06 -4.12
CA VAL A 183 -2.31 -3.26 -4.93
C VAL A 183 -2.21 -4.45 -3.99
N THR A 184 -3.27 -5.26 -3.95
CA THR A 184 -3.31 -6.51 -3.18
C THR A 184 -3.26 -7.67 -4.14
N VAL A 185 -2.24 -8.51 -3.99
CA VAL A 185 -2.08 -9.76 -4.75
C VAL A 185 -2.35 -10.92 -3.80
N ARG A 186 -3.27 -11.79 -4.20
CA ARG A 186 -3.51 -13.09 -3.57
C ARG A 186 -3.00 -14.18 -4.51
N ASP A 187 -2.18 -15.06 -3.96
CA ASP A 187 -1.60 -16.19 -4.67
C ASP A 187 -1.62 -17.46 -3.81
N ARG A 188 -1.32 -18.58 -4.47
CA ARG A 188 -0.92 -19.84 -3.83
C ARG A 188 0.45 -20.23 -4.37
N HIS A 189 1.29 -20.83 -3.53
CA HIS A 189 2.53 -21.44 -3.99
C HIS A 189 2.23 -22.78 -4.67
N GLN A 190 2.62 -22.93 -5.93
CA GLN A 190 2.44 -24.14 -6.72
C GLN A 190 3.78 -24.83 -6.95
N VAL A 191 3.81 -26.15 -6.80
CA VAL A 191 5.01 -26.96 -7.04
C VAL A 191 5.53 -26.72 -8.46
N THR A 192 6.84 -26.48 -8.56
CA THR A 192 7.57 -26.36 -9.83
C THR A 192 8.58 -27.48 -10.02
N SER A 193 9.06 -28.08 -8.92
CA SER A 193 10.12 -29.09 -8.92
C SER A 193 10.05 -29.96 -7.64
N GLY A 194 10.56 -31.21 -7.69
CA GLY A 194 10.63 -32.11 -6.53
C GLY A 194 9.58 -33.24 -6.45
N GLY A 195 8.68 -33.34 -7.43
CA GLY A 195 7.64 -34.38 -7.52
C GLY A 195 6.25 -33.92 -7.04
N PRO A 196 5.21 -34.77 -7.08
CA PRO A 196 3.88 -34.40 -6.63
C PRO A 196 3.87 -34.04 -5.15
N HIS A 197 3.16 -32.98 -4.81
CA HIS A 197 2.74 -32.61 -3.46
C HIS A 197 1.25 -32.89 -3.39
N ASP A 198 0.80 -33.64 -2.39
CA ASP A 198 -0.63 -33.82 -2.13
C ASP A 198 -1.12 -32.51 -1.49
N ASP A 199 -1.91 -31.74 -2.24
CA ASP A 199 -2.52 -30.47 -1.81
C ASP A 199 -3.71 -30.69 -0.86
#